data_AF-A0A6M0A4Q0-F1
#
_entry.id   AF-A0A6M0A4Q0-F1
#
_cell.length_a   1.000
_cell.length_b   1.000
_cell.length_c   1.000
_cell.angle_alpha   90.00
_cell.angle_beta   90.00
_cell.angle_gamma   90.00
#
_symmetry.space_group_name_H-M   'P 1'
#
loop_
_entity.id
_entity.type
_entity.pdbx_description
1 polymer ?
#
loop_
_entity_poly.entity_id
_entity_poly.type
_entity_poly.pdbx_seq_one_letter_code
_entity_poly.pdbx_strand_id
1 'polypeptide(L)' 'MQILNVEYFEKRVIYNLAKAYGNQLDAGQGYMMLQPFIALTIADFVLF' A
#
# COMPACT_ATOMS: atom_id res chain seq x y z
N MET A 1 -2.63 -14.81 14.75
CA MET A 1 -3.12 -13.49 15.23
C MET A 1 -4.63 -13.52 15.11
N GLN A 2 -5.40 -13.32 16.19
CA GLN A 2 -6.86 -13.19 16.04
C GLN A 2 -7.14 -11.78 15.50
N ILE A 3 -7.51 -11.70 14.23
CA ILE A 3 -7.90 -10.46 13.57
C ILE A 3 -9.42 -10.53 13.46
N LEU A 4 -10.12 -9.72 14.28
CA LEU A 4 -11.52 -9.37 14.05
C LEU A 4 -11.61 -8.90 12.59
N ASN A 5 -12.68 -9.20 11.85
CA ASN A 5 -12.79 -8.77 10.45
C ASN A 5 -12.80 -7.23 10.40
N VAL A 6 -11.62 -6.60 10.33
CA VAL A 6 -11.47 -5.16 10.50
C VAL A 6 -11.70 -4.57 9.12
N GLU A 7 -12.86 -3.94 8.94
CA GLU A 7 -13.29 -3.18 7.76
C GLU A 7 -12.22 -2.21 7.21
N TYR A 8 -11.20 -1.89 8.01
CA TYR A 8 -10.08 -1.02 7.68
C TYR A 8 -8.85 -1.74 7.10
N PHE A 9 -8.87 -3.06 6.87
CA PHE A 9 -7.68 -3.76 6.34
C PHE A 9 -7.38 -3.35 4.89
N GLU A 10 -8.40 -3.26 4.04
CA GLU A 10 -8.26 -2.76 2.67
C GLU A 10 -7.69 -1.33 2.65
N LYS A 11 -8.19 -0.45 3.53
CA LYS A 11 -7.70 0.92 3.67
C LYS A 11 -6.21 0.97 4.00
N ARG A 12 -5.67 -0.01 4.74
CA ARG A 12 -4.23 -0.10 5.03
C ARG A 12 -3.42 -0.51 3.82
N VAL A 13 -3.93 -1.44 2.99
CA VAL A 13 -3.27 -1.84 1.73
C VAL A 13 -3.18 -0.64 0.80
N ILE A 14 -4.29 0.08 0.61
CA ILE A 14 -4.34 1.29 -0.24
C ILE A 14 -3.43 2.39 0.31
N TYR A 15 -3.49 2.66 1.63
CA TYR A 15 -2.64 3.65 2.27
C TYR A 15 -1.14 3.35 2.08
N ASN A 16 -0.73 2.10 2.31
CA ASN A 16 0.67 1.69 2.17
C ASN A 16 1.13 1.78 0.71
N LEU A 17 0.27 1.39 -0.25
CA LEU A 17 0.55 1.54 -1.67
C LEU A 17 0.76 3.02 -2.06
N ALA A 18 -0.16 3.89 -1.66
CA ALA A 18 -0.07 5.32 -1.98
C ALA A 18 1.17 5.97 -1.35
N LYS A 19 1.46 5.63 -0.09
CA LYS A 19 2.65 6.11 0.62
C LYS A 19 3.95 5.63 -0.04
N ALA A 20 4.04 4.35 -0.39
CA ALA A 20 5.23 3.80 -1.05
C ALA A 20 5.45 4.42 -2.43
N TYR A 21 4.38 4.66 -3.20
CA TYR A 21 4.45 5.32 -4.50
C TYR A 21 4.97 6.77 -4.38
N GLY A 22 4.43 7.55 -3.44
CA GLY A 22 4.90 8.92 -3.20
C GLY A 22 6.35 8.99 -2.70
N ASN A 23 6.76 8.02 -1.87
CA ASN A 23 8.11 7.93 -1.33
C ASN A 23 9.17 7.47 -2.34
N GLN A 24 8.80 7.15 -3.59
CA GLN A 24 9.79 6.89 -4.65
C GLN A 24 10.60 8.13 -5.04
N LEU A 25 10.09 9.31 -4.71
CA LEU A 25 10.72 10.58 -5.08
C LEU A 25 11.22 11.32 -3.83
N ASP A 26 12.43 11.86 -3.94
CA ASP A 26 12.92 12.86 -3.01
C ASP A 26 12.32 14.24 -3.31
N ALA A 27 12.43 15.16 -2.35
CA ALA A 27 11.98 16.53 -2.52
C ALA A 27 12.69 17.21 -3.71
N GLY A 28 11.91 17.70 -4.68
CA GLY A 28 12.44 18.33 -5.89
C GLY A 28 12.74 17.38 -7.05
N GLN A 29 12.56 16.06 -6.87
CA GLN A 29 12.72 15.09 -7.95
C GLN A 29 11.52 15.13 -8.91
N GLY A 30 11.78 15.07 -10.22
CA GLY A 30 10.75 15.16 -11.25
C GLY A 30 9.89 13.89 -11.34
N TYR A 31 8.59 14.06 -11.59
CA TYR A 31 7.62 12.96 -11.69
C TYR A 31 7.93 11.92 -12.78
N MET A 32 8.74 12.28 -13.80
CA MET A 32 9.21 11.34 -14.83
C MET A 32 10.06 10.19 -14.28
N MET A 33 10.59 10.34 -13.06
CA MET A 33 11.39 9.31 -12.40
C MET A 33 10.54 8.24 -11.70
N LEU A 34 9.23 8.44 -11.59
CA LEU A 34 8.33 7.45 -10.98
C LEU A 34 8.36 6.15 -11.78
N GLN A 35 8.44 5.03 -11.07
CA GLN A 35 8.42 3.70 -11.65
C GLN A 35 7.10 2.98 -11.31
N PRO A 36 6.59 2.12 -12.21
CA PRO A 36 5.45 1.26 -11.92
C PRO A 36 5.71 0.41 -10.66
N PHE A 37 4.68 0.25 -9.84
CA PHE A 37 4.76 -0.44 -8.56
C PHE A 37 3.52 -1.30 -8.32
N ILE A 38 3.70 -2.46 -7.71
CA ILE A 38 2.63 -3.38 -7.32
C ILE A 38 2.75 -3.62 -5.82
N ALA A 39 1.66 -3.40 -5.06
CA ALA A 39 1.57 -3.84 -3.68
C ALA A 39 0.90 -5.22 -3.61
N LEU A 40 1.52 -6.14 -2.89
CA LEU A 40 0.95 -7.44 -2.56
C LEU A 40 0.82 -7.55 -1.04
N THR A 41 -0.39 -7.85 -0.57
CA THR A 41 -0.63 -8.14 0.85
C THR A 41 -1.01 -9.60 0.98
N ILE A 42 -0.25 -10.34 1.80
CA ILE A 42 -0.53 -11.75 2.10
C ILE A 42 -1.23 -11.79 3.46
N ALA A 43 -2.43 -12.37 3.49
CA ALA A 43 -3.25 -12.55 4.68
C ALA A 43 -3.60 -14.02 4.84
N ASP A 44 -3.68 -14.49 6.08
CA ASP A 44 -4.10 -15.86 6.46
C ASP A 44 -5.61 -15.94 6.78
N PHE A 45 -6.37 -14.92 6.38
CA PHE A 45 -7.80 -14.81 6.57
C PHE A 45 -8.50 -14.38 5.27
N VAL A 46 -9.76 -14.75 5.12
CA VAL A 46 -10.57 -14.34 3.98
C VAL A 46 -10.98 -12.88 4.15
N LEU A 47 -10.76 -12.06 3.14
CA LEU A 47 -11.18 -10.65 3.12
C LEU A 47 -12.71 -10.49 2.94
N PHE A 48 -13.45 -11.60 2.72
CA PHE A 48 -14.88 -11.65 2.38
C PHE A 48 -15.56 -12.86 3.04
#